data_AF-A0A355XUL9-F1
#
_entry.id   AF-A0A355XUL9-F1
#
_cell.length_a   1.000
_cell.length_b   1.000
_cell.length_c   1.000
_cell.angle_alpha   90.00
_cell.angle_beta   90.00
_cell.angle_gamma   90.00
#
_symmetry.space_group_name_H-M   'P 1'
#
loop_
_entity.id
_entity.type
_entity.pdbx_description
1 polymer ?
#
loop_
_entity_poly.entity_id
_entity_poly.type
_entity_poly.pdbx_seq_one_letter_code
_entity_poly.pdbx_strand_id
1 'polypeptide(L)'
;QDIEGLPEGVYEVRVQSLFRPVSADEAWNDLLGDSIENYGERATIYANWDSIAPSYWCSKYDPDTYSWTTGGYSDMAYAELDANGDTIEGTAMTYHFPNDRQAAEYQFQMNYYPVQSFYTYVGSNGLLRLGFKNTAHKVQDWFVVSNWELYYHGKDSQYAGTTGIRDIDSNASVNFNEVYTVDGRRVNGLQKGLNIVRGKTADGKIVTKKIVVK
;
A
#
# COMPACT_ATOMS: atom_id res chain seq x y z
N GLN A 1 -8.38 -2.55 12.27
CA GLN A 1 -8.07 -2.70 13.69
C GLN A 1 -7.41 -1.42 14.15
N ASP A 2 -7.81 -0.91 15.31
CA ASP A 2 -7.15 0.23 15.95
C ASP A 2 -6.35 -0.28 17.15
N ILE A 3 -5.12 0.17 17.26
CA ILE A 3 -4.22 -0.11 18.38
C ILE A 3 -3.81 1.25 18.95
N GLU A 4 -4.07 1.44 20.24
CA GLU A 4 -3.84 2.70 20.95
C GLU A 4 -2.70 2.56 21.97
N GLY A 5 -2.14 3.69 22.39
CA GLY A 5 -1.09 3.73 23.42
C GLY A 5 0.27 3.22 22.94
N LEU A 6 0.49 3.13 21.63
CA LEU A 6 1.78 2.75 21.06
C LEU A 6 2.80 3.89 21.19
N PRO A 7 4.08 3.60 21.48
CA PRO A 7 5.16 4.59 21.38
C PRO A 7 5.19 5.29 20.02
N GLU A 8 5.51 6.58 20.02
CA GLU A 8 5.76 7.33 18.78
C GLU A 8 6.99 6.75 18.05
N GLY A 9 6.86 6.44 16.77
CA GLY A 9 8.00 6.05 15.94
C GLY A 9 7.64 5.13 14.78
N VAL A 10 8.68 4.54 14.18
CA VAL A 10 8.55 3.64 13.03
C VAL A 10 8.21 2.23 13.51
N TYR A 11 7.25 1.62 12.84
CA TYR A 11 6.84 0.25 13.01
C TYR A 11 7.02 -0.52 11.70
N GLU A 12 7.48 -1.77 11.78
CA GLU A 12 7.41 -2.72 10.68
C GLU A 12 6.17 -3.59 10.90
N VAL A 13 5.33 -3.64 9.88
CA VAL A 13 4.15 -4.47 9.80
C VAL A 13 4.51 -5.66 8.92
N ARG A 14 4.35 -6.87 9.45
CA ARG A 14 4.46 -8.11 8.68
C ARG A 14 3.12 -8.81 8.64
N VAL A 15 2.82 -9.42 7.50
CA VAL A 15 1.50 -10.03 7.25
C VAL A 15 1.59 -11.04 6.12
N GLN A 16 0.85 -12.13 6.25
CA GLN A 16 0.53 -13.00 5.12
C GLN A 16 -0.83 -12.65 4.58
N SER A 17 -0.92 -12.61 3.25
CA SER A 17 -2.15 -12.23 2.57
C SER A 17 -2.34 -13.06 1.32
N LEU A 18 -3.60 -13.23 0.97
CA LEU A 18 -4.06 -13.70 -0.32
C LEU A 18 -5.26 -12.83 -0.71
N PHE A 19 -5.19 -12.21 -1.88
CA PHE A 19 -6.35 -11.68 -2.55
C PHE A 19 -6.58 -12.45 -3.85
N ARG A 20 -7.71 -13.16 -3.91
CA ARG A 20 -8.24 -13.71 -5.15
C ARG A 20 -9.43 -12.87 -5.56
N PRO A 21 -9.35 -12.13 -6.66
CA PRO A 21 -10.49 -11.37 -7.14
C PRO A 21 -11.50 -12.33 -7.75
N VAL A 22 -12.78 -12.02 -7.61
CA VAL A 22 -13.86 -12.73 -8.31
C VAL A 22 -13.72 -14.27 -8.24
N SER A 23 -14.15 -14.99 -9.28
CA SER A 23 -13.99 -16.44 -9.37
C SER A 23 -12.52 -16.85 -9.62
N ALA A 24 -12.18 -18.11 -9.31
CA ALA A 24 -10.83 -18.63 -9.58
C ALA A 24 -10.47 -18.61 -11.07
N ASP A 25 -11.43 -18.90 -11.95
CA ASP A 25 -11.23 -18.88 -13.40
C ASP A 25 -10.93 -17.47 -13.93
N GLU A 26 -11.64 -16.45 -13.43
CA GLU A 26 -11.41 -15.06 -13.82
C GLU A 26 -10.11 -14.50 -13.22
N ALA A 27 -9.79 -14.84 -11.97
CA ALA A 27 -8.49 -14.52 -11.36
C ALA A 27 -7.33 -15.14 -12.14
N TRP A 28 -7.52 -16.37 -12.64
CA TRP A 28 -6.55 -17.06 -13.48
C TRP A 28 -6.35 -16.35 -14.83
N ASN A 29 -7.43 -15.99 -15.51
CA ASN A 29 -7.34 -15.22 -16.76
C ASN A 29 -6.62 -13.87 -16.55
N ASP A 30 -6.86 -13.19 -15.42
CA ASP A 30 -6.14 -11.96 -15.08
C ASP A 30 -4.64 -12.20 -14.86
N LEU A 31 -4.28 -13.28 -14.17
CA LEU A 31 -2.89 -13.66 -13.98
C LEU A 31 -2.17 -13.97 -15.30
N LEU A 32 -2.88 -14.54 -16.28
CA LEU A 32 -2.35 -14.79 -17.63
C LEU A 32 -2.29 -13.52 -18.50
N GLY A 33 -2.85 -12.40 -18.04
CA GLY A 33 -2.95 -11.16 -18.81
C GLY A 33 -4.08 -11.17 -19.85
N ASP A 34 -5.02 -12.11 -19.74
CA ASP A 34 -6.17 -12.27 -20.63
C ASP A 34 -7.42 -11.54 -20.11
N SER A 35 -7.33 -10.88 -18.96
CA SER A 35 -8.41 -10.03 -18.42
C SER A 35 -8.46 -8.66 -19.11
N ILE A 36 -9.67 -8.10 -19.19
CA ILE A 36 -9.92 -6.72 -19.64
C ILE A 36 -9.96 -5.72 -18.46
N GLU A 37 -10.01 -6.22 -17.23
CA GLU A 37 -10.00 -5.42 -15.99
C GLU A 37 -8.71 -5.75 -15.23
N ASN A 38 -8.08 -4.78 -14.58
CA ASN A 38 -6.91 -5.02 -13.73
C ASN A 38 -7.37 -5.32 -12.30
N TYR A 39 -7.74 -6.57 -12.03
CA TYR A 39 -8.41 -6.91 -10.77
C TYR A 39 -7.48 -6.81 -9.56
N GLY A 40 -6.17 -7.01 -9.73
CA GLY A 40 -5.16 -7.02 -8.68
C GLY A 40 -4.95 -5.68 -7.96
N GLU A 41 -5.36 -4.56 -8.54
CA GLU A 41 -5.15 -3.22 -7.97
C GLU A 41 -6.23 -2.78 -6.97
N ARG A 42 -7.32 -3.55 -6.82
CA ARG A 42 -8.49 -3.14 -6.02
C ARG A 42 -8.27 -3.35 -4.53
N ALA A 43 -7.38 -4.26 -4.15
CA ALA A 43 -7.14 -4.65 -2.78
C ALA A 43 -5.81 -4.08 -2.27
N THR A 44 -5.84 -3.52 -1.06
CA THR A 44 -4.63 -3.05 -0.38
C THR A 44 -4.61 -3.50 1.06
N ILE A 45 -3.41 -3.73 1.58
CA ILE A 45 -3.14 -3.86 3.00
C ILE A 45 -2.54 -2.54 3.44
N TYR A 46 -3.01 -2.00 4.55
CA TYR A 46 -2.58 -0.69 5.01
C TYR A 46 -2.29 -0.66 6.49
N ALA A 47 -1.40 0.26 6.86
CA ALA A 47 -1.17 0.69 8.21
C ALA A 47 -0.95 2.20 8.20
N ASN A 48 -1.80 2.93 8.90
CA ASN A 48 -1.93 4.38 8.79
C ASN A 48 -1.96 4.85 7.32
N TRP A 49 -0.95 5.59 6.87
CA TRP A 49 -0.86 6.13 5.51
C TRP A 49 -0.08 5.25 4.54
N ASP A 50 0.53 4.18 5.03
CA ASP A 50 1.38 3.28 4.25
C ASP A 50 0.59 2.05 3.84
N SER A 51 0.89 1.53 2.66
CA SER A 51 0.17 0.38 2.12
C SER A 51 0.99 -0.43 1.14
N ILE A 52 0.64 -1.71 1.01
CA ILE A 52 1.16 -2.64 0.01
C ILE A 52 0.01 -3.35 -0.69
N ALA A 53 0.28 -3.92 -1.86
CA ALA A 53 -0.62 -4.87 -2.50
C ALA A 53 -0.57 -6.23 -1.77
N PRO A 54 -1.70 -6.94 -1.62
CA PRO A 54 -1.70 -8.31 -1.13
C PRO A 54 -1.06 -9.27 -2.13
N SER A 55 -0.73 -10.48 -1.69
CA SER A 55 -0.27 -11.53 -2.61
C SER A 55 -1.44 -11.99 -3.49
N TYR A 56 -1.18 -12.14 -4.79
CA TYR A 56 -2.22 -12.26 -5.81
C TYR A 56 -2.13 -13.51 -6.70
N TRP A 57 -1.19 -14.41 -6.44
CA TRP A 57 -0.88 -15.54 -7.31
C TRP A 57 -1.33 -16.88 -6.71
N CYS A 58 -1.89 -17.77 -7.52
CA CYS A 58 -2.13 -19.17 -7.14
C CYS A 58 -0.81 -19.93 -6.94
N SER A 59 -0.78 -20.95 -6.08
CA SER A 59 0.43 -21.74 -5.88
C SER A 59 0.49 -22.96 -6.80
N LYS A 60 1.71 -23.36 -7.18
CA LYS A 60 2.00 -24.60 -7.93
C LYS A 60 2.05 -25.86 -7.05
N TYR A 61 1.55 -25.77 -5.82
CA TYR A 61 1.67 -26.82 -4.82
C TYR A 61 0.53 -27.83 -4.97
N ASP A 62 0.87 -29.12 -5.08
CA ASP A 62 -0.10 -30.20 -5.08
C ASP A 62 -0.73 -30.38 -3.68
N PRO A 63 -2.01 -30.01 -3.47
CA PRO A 63 -2.68 -30.15 -2.20
C PRO A 63 -2.72 -31.60 -1.72
N ASP A 64 -2.73 -32.59 -2.60
CA ASP A 64 -2.92 -34.00 -2.24
C ASP A 64 -1.63 -34.66 -1.71
N THR A 65 -0.48 -33.98 -1.77
CA THR A 65 0.78 -34.49 -1.23
C THR A 65 0.77 -34.60 0.30
N TYR A 66 -0.19 -33.98 1.01
CA TYR A 66 -0.31 -34.04 2.47
C TYR A 66 -1.64 -34.65 2.92
N SER A 67 -1.57 -35.62 3.84
CA SER A 67 -2.70 -36.37 4.45
C SER A 67 -3.87 -35.53 5.05
N TRP A 68 -3.79 -34.21 5.07
CA TRP A 68 -4.74 -33.30 5.73
C TRP A 68 -5.65 -32.56 4.74
N THR A 69 -5.47 -32.75 3.42
CA THR A 69 -6.23 -32.06 2.38
C THR A 69 -7.47 -32.86 2.01
N THR A 70 -8.58 -32.50 2.64
CA THR A 70 -9.90 -32.82 2.08
C THR A 70 -10.61 -31.51 1.78
N GLY A 71 -10.46 -31.07 0.54
CA GLY A 71 -11.30 -30.04 -0.07
C GLY A 71 -10.86 -28.59 0.17
N GLY A 72 -11.36 -27.72 -0.70
CA GLY A 72 -11.19 -26.28 -0.59
C GLY A 72 -10.25 -25.64 -1.61
N TYR A 73 -10.05 -26.22 -2.80
CA TYR A 73 -9.22 -25.62 -3.86
C TYR A 73 -9.94 -25.55 -5.21
N SER A 74 -9.52 -24.61 -6.05
CA SER A 74 -9.83 -24.55 -7.48
C SER A 74 -8.53 -24.76 -8.25
N ASP A 75 -8.56 -25.71 -9.17
CA ASP A 75 -7.38 -26.17 -9.90
C ASP A 75 -7.37 -25.57 -11.30
N MET A 76 -6.33 -24.79 -11.60
CA MET A 76 -6.11 -24.15 -12.90
C MET A 76 -4.98 -24.87 -13.62
N ALA A 77 -5.19 -25.20 -14.90
CA ALA A 77 -4.17 -25.83 -15.71
C ALA A 77 -3.44 -24.78 -16.56
N TYR A 78 -2.11 -24.91 -16.62
CA TYR A 78 -1.26 -24.21 -17.58
C TYR A 78 -0.45 -25.23 -18.35
N ALA A 79 -0.29 -25.02 -19.65
CA ALA A 79 0.70 -25.75 -20.43
C ALA A 79 1.23 -24.85 -21.54
N GLU A 80 2.50 -25.01 -21.89
CA GLU A 80 3.06 -24.30 -23.05
C GLU A 80 2.55 -24.96 -24.33
N LEU A 81 2.26 -24.13 -25.33
CA LEU A 81 1.82 -24.58 -26.65
C LEU A 81 2.95 -24.40 -27.66
N ASP A 82 3.08 -25.35 -28.57
CA ASP A 82 3.97 -25.25 -29.73
C ASP A 82 3.38 -24.32 -30.81
N ALA A 83 4.09 -24.17 -31.93
CA ALA A 83 3.64 -23.31 -33.04
C ALA A 83 2.34 -23.77 -33.72
N ASN A 84 1.91 -25.03 -33.50
CA ASN A 84 0.68 -25.59 -34.03
C ASN A 84 -0.48 -25.48 -33.03
N GLY A 85 -0.21 -25.00 -31.81
CA GLY A 85 -1.19 -24.96 -30.71
C GLY A 85 -1.28 -26.27 -29.93
N ASP A 86 -0.36 -27.21 -30.14
CA ASP A 86 -0.32 -28.46 -29.40
C ASP A 86 0.44 -28.28 -28.08
N THR A 87 -0.02 -28.95 -27.02
CA THR A 87 0.67 -28.91 -25.72
C THR A 87 2.07 -29.53 -25.81
N ILE A 88 3.08 -28.80 -25.34
CA ILE A 88 4.46 -29.30 -25.24
C ILE A 88 4.52 -30.32 -24.08
N GLU A 89 4.96 -31.54 -24.38
CA GLU A 89 5.11 -32.60 -23.39
C GLU A 89 6.01 -32.15 -22.22
N GLY A 90 5.57 -32.39 -20.99
CA GLY A 90 6.31 -32.03 -19.77
C GLY A 90 6.13 -30.58 -19.32
N THR A 91 5.35 -29.75 -20.01
CA THR A 91 5.08 -28.36 -19.61
C THR A 91 3.77 -28.16 -18.86
N ALA A 92 2.92 -29.18 -18.83
CA ALA A 92 1.64 -29.13 -18.11
C ALA A 92 1.86 -29.00 -16.60
N MET A 93 1.23 -27.99 -16.01
CA MET A 93 1.28 -27.68 -14.59
C MET A 93 -0.13 -27.38 -14.07
N THR A 94 -0.39 -27.78 -12.83
CA THR A 94 -1.61 -27.41 -12.10
C THR A 94 -1.27 -26.35 -11.05
N TYR A 95 -2.11 -25.33 -10.97
CA TYR A 95 -2.06 -24.26 -9.98
C TYR A 95 -3.32 -24.29 -9.13
N HIS A 96 -3.19 -23.94 -7.86
CA HIS A 96 -4.24 -24.14 -6.87
C HIS A 96 -4.58 -22.83 -6.17
N PHE A 97 -5.80 -22.35 -6.39
CA PHE A 97 -6.41 -21.30 -5.59
C PHE A 97 -7.10 -21.95 -4.39
N PRO A 98 -6.85 -21.50 -3.15
CA PRO A 98 -7.70 -21.93 -2.05
C PRO A 98 -9.11 -21.33 -2.24
N ASN A 99 -10.12 -21.98 -1.66
CA ASN A 99 -11.54 -21.62 -1.70
C ASN A 99 -12.12 -21.47 -0.28
N ASP A 100 -11.37 -21.86 0.74
CA ASP A 100 -11.77 -21.70 2.12
C ASP A 100 -10.59 -21.34 3.04
N ARG A 101 -10.92 -20.95 4.28
CA ARG A 101 -9.94 -20.47 5.24
C ARG A 101 -8.91 -21.53 5.64
N GLN A 102 -9.28 -22.82 5.64
CA GLN A 102 -8.37 -23.90 6.02
C GLN A 102 -7.33 -24.12 4.93
N ALA A 103 -7.75 -24.12 3.66
CA ALA A 103 -6.88 -24.18 2.51
C ALA A 103 -5.92 -22.98 2.45
N ALA A 104 -6.42 -21.76 2.70
CA ALA A 104 -5.56 -20.57 2.74
C ALA A 104 -4.51 -20.61 3.87
N GLU A 105 -4.92 -21.00 5.08
CA GLU A 105 -4.00 -21.13 6.22
C GLU A 105 -2.91 -22.17 5.96
N TYR A 106 -3.24 -23.29 5.32
CA TYR A 106 -2.24 -24.29 4.95
C TYR A 106 -1.18 -23.70 3.99
N GLN A 107 -1.62 -22.96 2.97
CA GLN A 107 -0.69 -22.29 2.06
C GLN A 107 0.16 -21.22 2.76
N PHE A 108 -0.36 -20.58 3.81
CA PHE A 108 0.41 -19.67 4.65
C PHE A 108 1.50 -20.39 5.45
N GLN A 109 1.17 -21.53 6.09
CA GLN A 109 2.13 -22.32 6.86
C GLN A 109 3.28 -22.88 6.02
N MET A 110 3.00 -23.20 4.75
CA MET A 110 4.01 -23.66 3.80
C MET A 110 4.77 -22.52 3.11
N ASN A 111 4.46 -21.26 3.48
CA ASN A 111 5.07 -20.05 2.92
C ASN A 111 4.85 -19.88 1.39
N TYR A 112 3.77 -20.44 0.85
CA TYR A 112 3.39 -20.23 -0.56
C TYR A 112 2.80 -18.85 -0.80
N TYR A 113 2.16 -18.24 0.19
CA TYR A 113 1.96 -16.80 0.22
C TYR A 113 2.93 -16.22 1.25
N PRO A 114 4.11 -15.75 0.81
CA PRO A 114 5.15 -15.36 1.75
C PRO A 114 4.72 -14.18 2.59
N VAL A 115 5.30 -14.10 3.80
CA VAL A 115 5.17 -12.93 4.66
C VAL A 115 5.68 -11.71 3.90
N GLN A 116 4.81 -10.72 3.75
CA GLN A 116 5.18 -9.40 3.23
C GLN A 116 5.45 -8.48 4.41
N SER A 117 6.39 -7.55 4.25
CA SER A 117 6.68 -6.53 5.26
C SER A 117 6.68 -5.13 4.66
N PHE A 118 6.24 -4.17 5.45
CA PHE A 118 6.32 -2.75 5.13
C PHE A 118 6.41 -1.91 6.41
N TYR A 119 6.85 -0.66 6.27
CA TYR A 119 7.03 0.23 7.39
C TYR A 119 5.89 1.25 7.45
N THR A 120 5.53 1.64 8.67
CA THR A 120 4.59 2.72 8.93
C THR A 120 5.03 3.56 10.12
N TYR A 121 4.49 4.77 10.24
CA TYR A 121 4.76 5.66 11.34
C TYR A 121 3.55 5.80 12.27
N VAL A 122 3.79 5.70 13.57
CA VAL A 122 2.83 6.03 14.62
C VAL A 122 3.23 7.37 15.24
N GLY A 123 2.32 8.34 15.19
CA GLY A 123 2.54 9.68 15.74
C GLY A 123 2.39 9.73 17.25
N SER A 124 2.57 10.93 17.82
CA SER A 124 2.50 11.15 19.28
C SER A 124 1.15 10.84 19.93
N ASN A 125 0.09 10.67 19.13
CA ASN A 125 -1.21 10.19 19.61
C ASN A 125 -1.23 8.69 19.92
N GLY A 126 -0.18 7.95 19.54
CA GLY A 126 -0.03 6.51 19.80
C GLY A 126 -1.05 5.64 19.07
N LEU A 127 -1.68 6.14 18.00
CA LEU A 127 -2.69 5.42 17.23
C LEU A 127 -2.08 4.76 15.99
N LEU A 128 -2.21 3.44 15.92
CA LEU A 128 -1.99 2.66 14.70
C LEU A 128 -3.33 2.09 14.23
N ARG A 129 -3.74 2.47 13.03
CA ARG A 129 -4.85 1.81 12.32
C ARG A 129 -4.29 0.93 11.23
N LEU A 130 -4.49 -0.37 11.33
CA LEU A 130 -4.07 -1.35 10.33
C LEU A 130 -5.23 -2.19 9.84
N GLY A 131 -5.14 -2.67 8.61
CA GLY A 131 -6.13 -3.55 8.03
C GLY A 131 -5.96 -3.71 6.53
N PHE A 132 -7.08 -3.97 5.87
CA PHE A 132 -7.14 -4.13 4.43
C PHE A 132 -8.35 -3.40 3.86
N LYS A 133 -8.29 -3.07 2.58
CA LYS A 133 -9.33 -2.33 1.86
C LYS A 133 -9.51 -2.95 0.49
N ASN A 134 -10.76 -3.02 0.04
CA ASN A 134 -11.10 -3.28 -1.36
C ASN A 134 -11.90 -2.07 -1.88
N THR A 135 -11.32 -1.31 -2.82
CA THR A 135 -11.90 -0.05 -3.33
C THR A 135 -13.00 -0.25 -4.36
N ALA A 136 -13.10 -1.44 -4.95
CA ALA A 136 -14.04 -1.75 -6.01
C ALA A 136 -14.50 -3.20 -5.89
N HIS A 137 -15.09 -3.56 -4.74
CA HIS A 137 -15.53 -4.91 -4.43
C HIS A 137 -16.45 -5.50 -5.51
N LYS A 138 -16.15 -6.73 -5.93
CA LYS A 138 -16.94 -7.54 -6.87
C LYS A 138 -17.43 -8.80 -6.16
N VAL A 139 -18.51 -9.37 -6.69
CA VAL A 139 -19.01 -10.66 -6.23
C VAL A 139 -17.89 -11.70 -6.33
N GLN A 140 -17.78 -12.57 -5.32
CA GLN A 140 -16.73 -13.60 -5.18
C GLN A 140 -15.31 -13.12 -4.89
N ASP A 141 -15.07 -11.81 -4.76
CA ASP A 141 -13.80 -11.32 -4.20
C ASP A 141 -13.51 -12.00 -2.86
N TRP A 142 -12.32 -12.55 -2.76
CA TRP A 142 -11.92 -13.31 -1.60
C TRP A 142 -10.56 -12.83 -1.10
N PHE A 143 -10.58 -12.25 0.10
CA PHE A 143 -9.41 -11.68 0.73
C PHE A 143 -9.20 -12.38 2.08
N VAL A 144 -8.04 -13.01 2.22
CA VAL A 144 -7.58 -13.62 3.46
C VAL A 144 -6.31 -12.90 3.91
N VAL A 145 -6.28 -12.45 5.17
CA VAL A 145 -5.08 -11.92 5.82
C VAL A 145 -4.89 -12.62 7.15
N SER A 146 -3.66 -13.00 7.47
CA SER A 146 -3.32 -13.71 8.70
C SER A 146 -1.89 -13.40 9.12
N ASN A 147 -1.48 -13.93 10.27
CA ASN A 147 -0.10 -13.92 10.77
C ASN A 147 0.50 -12.51 10.81
N TRP A 148 -0.25 -11.59 11.41
CA TRP A 148 0.19 -10.22 11.62
C TRP A 148 1.26 -10.15 12.70
N GLU A 149 2.36 -9.49 12.39
CA GLU A 149 3.41 -9.17 13.34
C GLU A 149 3.71 -7.68 13.28
N LEU A 150 4.04 -7.10 14.44
CA LEU A 150 4.31 -5.67 14.59
C LEU A 150 5.61 -5.48 15.36
N TYR A 151 6.60 -4.85 14.74
CA TYR A 151 7.91 -4.58 15.34
C TYR A 151 8.14 -3.09 15.46
N TYR A 152 8.51 -2.62 16.67
CA TYR A 152 8.87 -1.23 16.90
C TYR A 152 10.35 -0.98 16.62
N HIS A 153 10.65 -0.02 15.75
CA HIS A 153 12.02 0.32 15.33
C HIS A 153 12.52 1.65 15.92
N GLY A 154 11.70 2.37 16.68
CA GLY A 154 12.07 3.66 17.25
C GLY A 154 11.74 4.87 16.37
N LYS A 155 11.73 6.05 16.99
CA LYS A 155 11.51 7.34 16.31
C LYS A 155 12.63 7.71 15.33
N ASP A 156 13.88 7.41 15.70
CA ASP A 156 15.07 7.72 14.90
C ASP A 156 15.53 6.56 14.00
N SER A 157 14.59 5.67 13.63
CA SER A 157 14.88 4.54 12.76
C SER A 157 15.38 4.99 11.38
N GLN A 158 16.33 4.25 10.81
CA GLN A 158 16.76 4.42 9.42
C GLN A 158 15.60 4.26 8.41
N TYR A 159 14.55 3.52 8.79
CA TYR A 159 13.36 3.30 7.97
C TYR A 159 12.34 4.45 8.07
N ALA A 160 12.60 5.49 8.85
CA ALA A 160 11.70 6.64 8.87
C ALA A 160 11.54 7.21 7.44
N GLY A 161 12.56 7.10 6.58
CA GLY A 161 12.54 7.57 5.19
C GLY A 161 11.55 6.87 4.28
N THR A 162 11.10 5.67 4.65
CA THR A 162 10.28 4.81 3.81
C THR A 162 8.79 4.88 4.13
N THR A 163 8.42 5.63 5.18
CA THR A 163 7.03 5.88 5.56
C THR A 163 6.55 7.22 4.98
N GLY A 164 5.25 7.40 4.78
CA GLY A 164 4.61 8.62 4.26
C GLY A 164 4.94 9.92 5.01
N ILE A 165 4.26 11.02 4.61
CA ILE A 165 4.50 12.37 5.12
C ILE A 165 4.43 12.39 6.66
N ARG A 166 5.60 12.56 7.28
CA ARG A 166 5.77 12.44 8.74
C ARG A 166 5.10 13.57 9.52
N ASP A 167 5.06 14.75 8.91
CA ASP A 167 4.43 15.94 9.43
C ASP A 167 4.24 16.91 8.25
N ILE A 168 3.03 17.45 8.07
CA ILE A 168 2.93 18.75 7.43
C ILE A 168 3.39 19.72 8.51
N ASP A 169 4.64 20.16 8.45
CA ASP A 169 5.12 21.22 9.34
C ASP A 169 4.32 22.50 9.07
N SER A 170 3.21 22.65 9.78
CA SER A 170 2.38 23.86 9.75
C SER A 170 3.09 25.05 10.39
N ASN A 171 4.28 24.86 10.97
CA ASN A 171 5.12 25.89 11.59
C ASN A 171 6.33 26.28 10.75
N ALA A 172 6.48 25.78 9.52
CA ALA A 172 7.54 26.20 8.61
C ALA A 172 7.54 27.74 8.48
N SER A 173 8.69 28.36 8.77
CA SER A 173 8.83 29.83 8.74
C SER A 173 8.44 30.39 7.37
N VAL A 174 7.49 31.32 7.33
CA VAL A 174 7.04 31.95 6.07
C VAL A 174 8.17 32.76 5.45
N ASN A 175 8.64 32.31 4.29
CA ASN A 175 9.59 33.06 3.48
C ASN A 175 8.84 34.16 2.69
N PHE A 176 9.07 35.42 3.06
CA PHE A 176 8.55 36.58 2.34
C PHE A 176 9.54 36.97 1.23
N ASN A 177 9.28 36.55 0.00
CA ASN A 177 10.17 36.74 -1.16
C ASN A 177 9.61 37.69 -2.23
N GLU A 178 8.37 38.17 -2.07
CA GLU A 178 7.77 39.16 -2.96
C GLU A 178 7.54 40.47 -2.21
N VAL A 179 8.05 41.57 -2.76
CA VAL A 179 7.85 42.92 -2.23
C VAL A 179 7.05 43.74 -3.24
N TYR A 180 6.06 44.47 -2.76
CA TYR A 180 5.22 45.35 -3.55
C TYR A 180 5.18 46.74 -2.93
N THR A 181 5.15 47.75 -3.79
CA THR A 181 4.82 49.13 -3.40
C THR A 181 3.34 49.24 -3.04
N VAL A 182 2.95 50.33 -2.38
CA VAL A 182 1.53 50.61 -2.05
C VAL A 182 0.62 50.66 -3.28
N ASP A 183 1.17 51.03 -4.44
CA ASP A 183 0.46 51.05 -5.73
C ASP A 183 0.37 49.66 -6.40
N GLY A 184 0.83 48.60 -5.72
CA GLY A 184 0.73 47.22 -6.20
C GLY A 184 1.82 46.79 -7.19
N ARG A 185 2.83 47.63 -7.49
CA ARG A 185 3.96 47.23 -8.35
C ARG A 185 4.94 46.35 -7.60
N ARG A 186 5.32 45.20 -8.17
CA ARG A 186 6.37 44.31 -7.65
C ARG A 186 7.74 44.95 -7.80
N VAL A 187 8.57 44.85 -6.76
CA VAL A 187 9.92 45.40 -6.69
C VAL A 187 10.89 44.36 -6.12
N ASN A 188 12.19 44.50 -6.43
CA ASN A 188 13.22 43.52 -6.08
C ASN A 188 13.76 43.65 -4.64
N GLY A 189 13.20 44.57 -3.85
CA GLY A 189 13.62 44.81 -2.47
C GLY A 189 12.76 45.89 -1.80
N LEU A 190 12.91 46.04 -0.49
CA LEU A 190 12.18 47.05 0.27
C LEU A 190 12.53 48.47 -0.21
N GLN A 191 11.50 49.27 -0.42
CA GLN A 191 11.61 50.68 -0.80
C GLN A 191 11.41 51.56 0.43
N LYS A 192 11.92 52.80 0.39
CA LYS A 192 11.59 53.79 1.42
C LYS A 192 10.07 54.03 1.43
N GLY A 193 9.46 54.03 2.61
CA GLY A 193 8.01 54.13 2.79
C GLY A 193 7.33 52.78 3.07
N LEU A 194 6.02 52.71 2.78
CA LEU A 194 5.20 51.52 3.03
C LEU A 194 5.38 50.47 1.92
N ASN A 195 5.72 49.26 2.33
CA ASN A 195 5.85 48.08 1.48
C ASN A 195 4.84 47.02 1.91
N ILE A 196 4.35 46.25 0.94
CA ILE A 196 3.58 45.03 1.16
C ILE A 196 4.49 43.86 0.81
N VAL A 197 4.79 43.00 1.78
CA VAL A 197 5.55 41.78 1.53
C VAL A 197 4.60 40.59 1.51
N ARG A 198 4.79 39.68 0.56
CA ARG A 198 3.99 38.47 0.38
C ARG A 198 4.89 37.24 0.45
N GLY A 199 4.39 36.22 1.12
CA GLY A 199 4.99 34.90 1.23
C GLY A 199 3.93 33.82 1.13
N LYS A 200 4.38 32.57 1.06
CA LYS A 200 3.54 31.38 1.01
C LYS A 200 3.96 30.44 2.14
N THR A 201 3.01 29.97 2.93
CA THR A 201 3.23 28.93 3.94
C THR A 201 3.45 27.57 3.27
N ALA A 202 3.96 26.59 4.01
CA ALA A 202 4.21 25.23 3.49
C ALA A 202 2.94 24.55 2.95
N ASP A 203 1.78 24.82 3.55
CA ASP A 203 0.45 24.35 3.10
C ASP A 203 -0.12 25.14 1.89
N GLY A 204 0.62 26.13 1.41
CA GLY A 204 0.30 26.89 0.21
C GLY A 204 -0.59 28.11 0.40
N LYS A 205 -0.96 28.45 1.64
CA LYS A 205 -1.69 29.68 1.95
C LYS A 205 -0.82 30.92 1.72
N ILE A 206 -1.43 31.96 1.15
CA ILE A 206 -0.78 33.26 0.95
C ILE A 206 -0.84 34.08 2.23
N VAL A 207 0.30 34.61 2.67
CA VAL A 207 0.42 35.49 3.83
C VAL A 207 1.04 36.81 3.39
N THR A 208 0.48 37.92 3.87
CA THR A 208 0.98 39.28 3.57
C THR A 208 1.28 40.05 4.84
N LYS A 209 2.34 40.86 4.84
CA LYS A 209 2.66 41.82 5.91
C LYS A 209 2.91 43.21 5.33
N LYS A 210 2.69 44.23 6.16
CA LYS A 210 3.01 45.62 5.84
C LYS A 210 4.27 46.04 6.59
N ILE A 211 5.25 46.60 5.88
CA ILE A 211 6.54 47.02 6.44
C ILE A 211 6.78 48.48 6.07
N VAL A 212 7.08 49.32 7.07
CA VAL A 212 7.46 50.71 6.86
C VAL A 212 8.97 50.83 6.98
N VAL A 213 9.62 51.28 5.91
CA VAL A 213 11.06 51.59 5.89
C VAL A 213 11.24 53.11 5.92
N LYS A 214 12.04 53.61 6.87
CA LYS A 214 12.28 55.05 7.04
C LYS A 214 13.35 55.58 6.08
#